data_AF-N8VN49-F1
#
_entry.id   AF-N8VN49-F1
#
_cell.length_a   1.000
_cell.length_b   1.000
_cell.length_c   1.000
_cell.angle_alpha   90.00
_cell.angle_beta   90.00
_cell.angle_gamma   90.00
#
_symmetry.space_group_name_H-M   'P 1'
#
loop_
_entity.id
_entity.type
_entity.pdbx_description
1 polymer ?
#
loop_
_entity_poly.entity_id
_entity_poly.type
_entity_poly.pdbx_seq_one_letter_code
_entity_poly.pdbx_strand_id
1 'polypeptide(L)' 'MNDNQLIEALGGCNAVARLLGITGPSVSGWKAIPTDRKIRLAVIAEDRGICTRKDLFPEDYQDIWIELREPEQIQ' A
#
# COMPACT_ATOMS: atom_id res chain seq x y z
N MET A 1 -0.51 9.11 -4.73
CA MET A 1 0.82 8.73 -4.20
C MET A 1 1.47 7.77 -5.20
N ASN A 2 2.73 7.97 -5.62
CA ASN A 2 3.44 6.98 -6.44
C ASN A 2 4.33 6.05 -5.59
N ASP A 3 4.85 4.99 -6.19
CA ASP A 3 5.60 3.93 -5.48
C ASP A 3 6.86 4.45 -4.76
N ASN A 4 7.64 5.31 -5.40
CA ASN A 4 8.84 5.89 -4.79
C ASN A 4 8.47 6.80 -3.61
N GLN A 5 7.43 7.63 -3.77
CA GLN A 5 6.93 8.47 -2.69
C GLN A 5 6.43 7.64 -1.51
N LEU A 6 5.75 6.51 -1.77
CA LEU A 6 5.29 5.60 -0.73
C LEU A 6 6.47 4.97 0.04
N ILE A 7 7.50 4.49 -0.68
CA ILE A 7 8.70 3.91 -0.04
C ILE A 7 9.38 4.95 0.85
N GLU A 8 9.59 6.16 0.35
CA GLU A 8 10.22 7.24 1.13
C GLU A 8 9.37 7.65 2.34
N ALA A 9 8.06 7.82 2.16
CA ALA A 9 7.14 8.17 3.25
C ALA A 9 7.08 7.09 4.35
N LEU A 10 7.35 5.82 4.00
CA LEU A 10 7.44 4.70 4.94
C LEU A 10 8.81 4.56 5.62
N GLY A 11 9.77 5.44 5.31
CA GLY A 11 11.12 5.46 5.89
C GLY A 11 12.21 4.83 5.02
N GLY A 12 11.95 4.68 3.72
CA GLY A 12 12.92 4.18 2.73
C GLY A 12 12.98 2.65 2.64
N CYS A 13 13.86 2.16 1.75
CA CYS A 13 13.93 0.73 1.38
C CYS A 13 14.12 -0.23 2.56
N ASN A 14 14.99 0.11 3.53
CA ASN A 14 15.26 -0.75 4.68
C ASN A 14 14.07 -0.82 5.65
N ALA A 15 13.36 0.29 5.84
CA ALA A 15 12.15 0.32 6.68
C ALA A 15 11.04 -0.51 6.03
N VAL A 16 10.80 -0.33 4.73
CA VAL A 16 9.84 -1.13 3.95
C VAL A 16 10.18 -2.62 3.99
N ALA A 17 11.46 -2.98 3.85
CA ALA A 17 11.91 -4.36 3.94
C ALA A 17 11.56 -4.99 5.29
N ARG A 18 11.79 -4.25 6.39
CA ARG A 18 11.43 -4.69 7.75
C ARG A 18 9.91 -4.84 7.93
N LEU A 19 9.11 -3.92 7.40
CA LEU A 19 7.63 -3.99 7.46
C LEU A 19 7.09 -5.23 6.74
N LEU A 20 7.74 -5.64 5.66
CA LEU A 20 7.32 -6.77 4.84
C LEU A 20 7.97 -8.09 5.21
N GLY A 21 8.94 -8.10 6.15
CA GLY A 21 9.70 -9.28 6.53
C GLY A 21 10.59 -9.82 5.42
N ILE A 22 11.16 -8.93 4.58
CA ILE A 22 12.06 -9.26 3.46
C ILE A 22 13.40 -8.53 3.60
N THR A 23 14.34 -8.79 2.70
CA THR A 23 15.67 -8.15 2.71
C THR A 23 15.67 -6.80 2.00
N GLY A 24 16.46 -5.83 2.49
CA GLY A 24 16.63 -4.50 1.88
C GLY A 24 16.90 -4.49 0.37
N PRO A 25 17.84 -5.31 -0.15
CA PRO A 25 18.13 -5.39 -1.59
C PRO A 25 16.94 -5.82 -2.45
N SER A 26 15.97 -6.56 -1.88
CA SER A 26 14.74 -6.90 -2.59
C SER A 26 13.91 -5.66 -2.90
N VAL A 27 13.86 -4.69 -1.99
CA VAL A 27 13.05 -3.47 -2.14
C VAL A 27 13.73 -2.51 -3.11
N SER A 28 15.03 -2.27 -2.96
CA SER A 28 15.77 -1.35 -3.83
C SER A 28 15.85 -1.80 -5.29
N GLY A 29 15.66 -3.10 -5.55
CA GLY A 29 15.62 -3.66 -6.90
C GLY A 29 14.27 -3.58 -7.61
N TRP A 30 13.21 -3.10 -6.94
CA TRP A 30 11.89 -2.99 -7.54
C TRP A 30 11.84 -1.88 -8.59
N LYS A 31 11.33 -2.20 -9.78
CA LYS A 31 10.95 -1.20 -10.80
C LYS A 31 9.60 -0.54 -10.46
N ALA A 32 8.71 -1.34 -9.88
CA ALA A 32 7.45 -0.95 -9.28
C ALA A 32 7.21 -1.90 -8.10
N ILE A 33 6.48 -1.45 -7.08
CA ILE A 33 6.17 -2.30 -5.93
C ILE A 33 5.27 -3.44 -6.41
N PRO A 34 5.63 -4.72 -6.17
CA PRO A 34 4.76 -5.83 -6.51
C PRO A 34 3.38 -5.69 -5.86
N THR A 35 2.31 -6.01 -6.58
CA THR A 35 0.92 -5.73 -6.16
C THR A 35 0.60 -6.28 -4.77
N ASP A 36 0.97 -7.52 -4.47
CA ASP A 36 0.78 -8.16 -3.16
C ASP A 36 1.46 -7.39 -2.02
N ARG A 37 2.64 -6.82 -2.31
CA ARG A 37 3.39 -5.98 -1.36
C ARG A 37 2.74 -4.63 -1.21
N LYS A 38 2.31 -4.01 -2.31
CA LYS A 38 1.63 -2.71 -2.30
C LYS A 38 0.32 -2.75 -1.52
N ILE A 39 -0.45 -3.84 -1.62
CA ILE A 39 -1.66 -4.07 -0.82
C ILE A 39 -1.33 -4.06 0.68
N ARG A 40 -0.30 -4.80 1.11
CA ARG A 40 0.12 -4.81 2.53
C ARG A 40 0.61 -3.45 3.00
N LEU A 41 1.41 -2.75 2.17
CA LEU A 41 1.92 -1.42 2.49
C LEU A 41 0.81 -0.37 2.56
N ALA A 42 -0.25 -0.49 1.75
CA ALA A 42 -1.35 0.46 1.74
C ALA A 42 -2.09 0.51 3.08
N VAL A 43 -2.35 -0.65 3.70
CA VAL A 43 -2.97 -0.72 5.03
C VAL A 43 -2.07 -0.05 6.08
N ILE A 44 -0.75 -0.31 6.02
CA ILE A 44 0.23 0.27 6.96
C ILE A 44 0.34 1.79 6.78
N ALA A 45 0.32 2.26 5.52
CA ALA A 45 0.40 3.68 5.22
C ALA A 45 -0.85 4.42 5.70
N GLU A 46 -2.04 3.81 5.54
CA GLU A 46 -3.31 4.37 6.02
C GLU A 46 -3.37 4.41 7.56
N ASP A 47 -2.97 3.34 8.23
CA ASP A 47 -2.87 3.27 9.70
C ASP A 47 -1.93 4.36 10.27
N ARG A 48 -0.89 4.72 9.52
CA ARG A 48 0.05 5.80 9.86
C ARG A 48 -0.39 7.19 9.41
N GLY A 49 -1.54 7.33 8.78
CA GLY A 49 -2.05 8.61 8.25
C GLY A 49 -1.23 9.19 7.08
N ILE A 50 -0.45 8.37 6.38
CA ILE A 50 0.39 8.80 5.26
C ILE A 50 -0.44 9.01 3.98
N CYS A 51 -1.32 8.07 3.68
CA CYS A 51 -2.27 8.11 2.56
C CYS A 51 -3.35 7.06 2.77
N THR A 52 -4.46 7.18 2.06
CA THR A 52 -5.51 6.16 2.09
C THR A 52 -5.19 5.00 1.13
N ARG A 53 -5.83 3.85 1.36
CA ARG A 53 -5.82 2.72 0.42
C ARG A 53 -6.35 3.13 -0.96
N LYS A 54 -7.34 4.03 -1.01
CA LYS A 54 -7.89 4.61 -2.24
C LYS A 54 -6.87 5.45 -3.00
N ASP A 55 -5.98 6.18 -2.31
CA ASP A 55 -4.92 6.96 -2.97
C ASP A 55 -3.89 6.09 -3.71
N LEU A 56 -3.76 4.81 -3.31
CA LEU A 56 -2.82 3.83 -3.87
C LEU A 56 -3.46 2.88 -4.88
N PHE A 57 -4.75 2.61 -4.75
CA PHE A 57 -5.56 1.74 -5.59
C PHE A 57 -6.86 2.44 -6.00
N PRO A 58 -6.82 3.54 -6.77
CA PRO A 58 -7.99 4.39 -7.01
C PRO A 58 -9.15 3.66 -7.70
N GLU A 59 -8.85 2.71 -8.57
CA GLU A 59 -9.84 1.96 -9.34
C GLU A 59 -10.32 0.69 -8.61
N ASP A 60 -9.41 -0.01 -7.91
CA ASP A 60 -9.67 -1.39 -7.43
C ASP A 60 -9.77 -1.50 -5.90
N TYR A 61 -9.64 -0.42 -5.13
CA TYR A 61 -9.62 -0.49 -3.66
C TYR A 61 -10.86 -1.18 -3.07
N GLN A 62 -12.03 -1.01 -3.67
CA GLN A 62 -13.27 -1.66 -3.22
C GLN A 62 -13.35 -3.15 -3.53
N ASP A 63 -12.53 -3.64 -4.46
CA ASP A 63 -12.42 -5.07 -4.77
C ASP A 63 -11.39 -5.77 -3.90
N ILE A 64 -10.35 -5.05 -3.49
CA ILE A 64 -9.32 -5.54 -2.57
C ILE A 64 -9.82 -5.52 -1.12
N TRP A 65 -10.52 -4.44 -0.73
CA TRP A 65 -11.05 -4.20 0.62
C TRP A 65 -12.56 -4.00 0.56
N ILE A 66 -13.30 -5.11 0.60
CA ILE A 66 -14.77 -5.13 0.49
C ILE A 66 -15.47 -4.30 1.56
N GLU A 67 -14.83 -4.09 2.71
CA GLU A 67 -15.35 -3.27 3.81
C GLU A 67 -15.41 -1.77 3.47
N LEU A 68 -14.74 -1.34 2.39
CA LEU A 68 -14.77 0.03 1.87
C LEU A 68 -15.83 0.25 0.78
N ARG A 69 -16.62 -0.77 0.44
CA ARG A 69 -17.77 -0.63 -0.45
C ARG A 69 -18.85 0.20 0.26
N GLU A 70 -19.52 1.05 -0.51
CA GLU A 70 -20.72 1.69 0.02
C GLU A 70 -21.74 0.59 0.36
N PRO A 71 -22.40 0.66 1.53
CA PRO A 71 -23.42 -0.32 1.87
C PRO A 71 -24.50 -0.28 0.79
N GLU A 72 -24.84 -1.44 0.22
CA GLU A 72 -25.98 -1.54 -0.69
C GLU A 72 -27.21 -1.00 0.04
N GLN A 73 -27.78 0.07 -0.50
CA GLN A 73 -29.06 0.58 -0.05
C GLN A 73 -30.11 -0.45 -0.49
N ILE A 74 -30.46 -1.37 0.41
CA ILE A 74 -31.62 -2.24 0.21
C ILE A 74 -32.85 -1.33 0.25
N GLN A 75 -33.41 -1.05 -0.92
CA GLN A 75 -34.66 -0.32 -1.11
C GLN A 75 -35.87 -1.21 -0.77
#